data_AF-A0A0B0EEA1-F1
#
_entry.id   AF-A0A0B0EEA1-F1
#
_cell.length_a   1.000
_cell.length_b   1.000
_cell.length_c   1.000
_cell.angle_alpha   90.00
_cell.angle_beta   90.00
_cell.angle_gamma   90.00
#
_symmetry.space_group_name_H-M   'P 1'
#
loop_
_entity.id
_entity.type
_entity.pdbx_description
1 polymer ?
#
loop_
_entity_poly.entity_id
_entity_poly.type
_entity_poly.pdbx_seq_one_letter_code
_entity_poly.pdbx_strand_id
1 'polypeptide(L)'
;MYDNAIVSFRKAIELNPDDEAAHYNLGIVYSKKRMYDEAILEYKKVIESNPNLPDVHYNLGVVYREKGMHLQAKREVSLYKKLNSHK
;
A
#
# COMPACT_ATOMS: atom_id res chain seq x y z
N MET A 1 -2.66 -15.23 12.68
CA MET A 1 -1.62 -14.31 13.23
C MET A 1 -1.53 -12.97 12.47
N TYR A 2 -2.50 -12.59 11.62
CA TYR A 2 -2.52 -11.25 11.00
C TYR A 2 -3.33 -10.22 11.80
N ASP A 3 -4.28 -10.67 12.61
CA ASP A 3 -5.19 -9.79 13.35
C ASP A 3 -4.46 -8.96 14.42
N ASN A 4 -3.47 -9.55 15.10
CA ASN A 4 -2.63 -8.81 16.05
C ASN A 4 -1.79 -7.72 15.35
N ALA A 5 -1.34 -7.96 14.12
CA ALA A 5 -0.59 -6.96 13.36
C ALA A 5 -1.50 -5.78 12.96
N ILE A 6 -2.74 -6.06 12.52
CA ILE A 6 -3.74 -5.03 12.21
C ILE A 6 -4.00 -4.16 13.44
N VAL A 7 -4.23 -4.78 14.61
CA VAL A 7 -4.48 -4.03 15.85
C VAL A 7 -3.30 -3.13 16.21
N SER A 8 -2.07 -3.66 16.12
CA SER A 8 -0.86 -2.87 16.42
C SER A 8 -0.68 -1.69 15.46
N PHE A 9 -0.84 -1.89 14.14
CA PHE A 9 -0.69 -0.79 13.18
C PHE A 9 -1.82 0.22 13.26
N ARG A 10 -3.06 -0.21 13.52
CA ARG A 10 -4.17 0.73 13.76
C ARG A 10 -3.92 1.58 15.01
N LYS A 11 -3.41 1.01 16.08
CA LYS A 11 -3.04 1.77 17.28
C LYS A 11 -1.90 2.76 17.00
N ALA A 12 -0.93 2.38 16.16
CA ALA A 12 0.12 3.31 15.73
C ALA A 12 -0.47 4.49 14.94
N ILE A 13 -1.41 4.24 14.02
CA ILE A 13 -2.14 5.26 13.25
C ILE A 13 -3.01 6.14 14.16
N GLU A 14 -3.64 5.57 15.19
CA GLU A 14 -4.40 6.35 16.19
C GLU A 14 -3.51 7.34 16.96
N LEU A 15 -2.27 6.95 17.24
CA LEU A 15 -1.28 7.80 17.91
C LEU A 15 -0.63 8.82 16.96
N ASN A 16 -0.39 8.41 15.72
CA ASN A 16 0.16 9.23 14.65
C ASN A 16 -0.55 8.93 13.32
N PRO A 17 -1.57 9.74 12.95
CA PRO A 17 -2.34 9.52 11.72
C PRO A 17 -1.55 9.64 10.43
N ASP A 18 -0.33 10.20 10.48
CA ASP A 18 0.54 10.38 9.33
C ASP A 18 1.72 9.38 9.33
N ASP A 19 1.67 8.32 10.15
CA ASP A 19 2.69 7.29 10.18
C ASP A 19 2.68 6.46 8.89
N GLU A 20 3.50 6.89 7.94
CA GLU A 20 3.70 6.23 6.64
C GLU A 20 4.04 4.74 6.77
N ALA A 21 4.88 4.37 7.74
CA ALA A 21 5.28 2.98 7.92
C ALA A 21 4.13 2.13 8.45
N ALA A 22 3.31 2.67 9.35
CA ALA A 22 2.12 1.98 9.85
C ALA A 22 1.09 1.78 8.74
N HIS A 23 0.80 2.81 7.93
CA HIS A 23 -0.08 2.70 6.76
C HIS A 23 0.45 1.67 5.74
N TYR A 24 1.74 1.73 5.39
CA TYR A 24 2.36 0.81 4.44
C TYR A 24 2.25 -0.65 4.91
N ASN A 25 2.59 -0.92 6.17
CA ASN A 25 2.52 -2.27 6.71
C ASN A 25 1.08 -2.76 6.88
N LEU A 26 0.15 -1.88 7.24
CA LEU A 26 -1.26 -2.23 7.33
C LEU A 26 -1.83 -2.60 5.94
N GLY A 27 -1.44 -1.86 4.89
CA GLY A 27 -1.76 -2.21 3.51
C GLY A 27 -1.23 -3.58 3.09
N ILE A 28 0.00 -3.94 3.49
CA ILE A 28 0.57 -5.28 3.25
C ILE A 28 -0.27 -6.36 3.94
N VAL A 29 -0.66 -6.14 5.19
CA VAL A 29 -1.44 -7.13 5.95
C VAL A 29 -2.83 -7.30 5.34
N TYR A 30 -3.52 -6.22 4.98
CA TYR A 30 -4.81 -6.29 4.31
C TYR A 30 -4.71 -6.99 2.94
N SER A 31 -3.68 -6.69 2.15
CA SER A 31 -3.42 -7.37 0.89
C SER A 31 -3.27 -8.88 1.06
N LYS A 32 -2.48 -9.33 2.05
CA LYS A 32 -2.32 -10.76 2.38
C LYS A 32 -3.62 -11.43 2.83
N LYS A 33 -4.52 -10.68 3.48
CA LYS A 33 -5.87 -11.14 3.86
C LYS A 33 -6.89 -11.05 2.73
N ARG A 34 -6.49 -10.61 1.53
CA ARG A 34 -7.38 -10.33 0.39
C ARG A 34 -8.44 -9.25 0.64
N MET A 35 -8.20 -8.41 1.65
CA MET A 35 -8.98 -7.22 1.96
C MET A 35 -8.47 -6.08 1.07
N TYR A 36 -8.79 -6.19 -0.23
CA TYR A 36 -8.13 -5.36 -1.25
C TYR A 36 -8.54 -3.89 -1.17
N ASP A 37 -9.78 -3.59 -0.79
CA ASP A 37 -10.25 -2.21 -0.68
C ASP A 37 -9.54 -1.45 0.44
N GLU A 38 -9.39 -2.10 1.58
CA GLU A 38 -8.65 -1.57 2.73
C GLU A 38 -7.17 -1.42 2.37
N ALA A 39 -6.55 -2.42 1.72
CA ALA A 39 -5.17 -2.32 1.28
C ALA A 39 -4.94 -1.14 0.32
N ILE A 40 -5.86 -0.90 -0.63
CA ILE A 40 -5.79 0.24 -1.54
C ILE A 40 -5.85 1.56 -0.78
N LEU A 41 -6.73 1.67 0.22
CA LEU A 41 -6.88 2.89 1.01
C LEU A 41 -5.58 3.21 1.76
N GLU A 42 -5.00 2.23 2.44
CA GLU A 42 -3.76 2.41 3.19
C GLU A 42 -2.56 2.75 2.29
N TYR A 43 -2.44 2.09 1.13
CA TYR A 43 -1.38 2.42 0.18
C TYR A 43 -1.55 3.80 -0.45
N LYS A 44 -2.78 4.28 -0.63
CA LYS A 44 -3.01 5.66 -1.08
C LYS A 44 -2.55 6.68 -0.04
N LYS A 45 -2.73 6.40 1.26
CA LYS A 45 -2.20 7.26 2.33
C LYS A 45 -0.69 7.38 2.30
N VAL A 46 0.00 6.27 2.06
CA VAL A 46 1.45 6.28 1.85
C VAL A 46 1.84 7.13 0.62
N ILE A 47 1.11 7.03 -0.49
CA ILE A 47 1.36 7.83 -1.71
C ILE A 47 1.07 9.32 -1.48
N GLU A 48 0.05 9.66 -0.68
CA GLU A 48 -0.24 11.05 -0.29
C GLU A 48 0.94 11.68 0.47
N SER A 49 1.60 10.92 1.34
CA SER A 49 2.81 11.35 2.08
C SER A 49 4.07 11.33 1.21
N ASN A 50 4.32 10.22 0.53
CA ASN A 50 5.54 9.95 -0.22
C ASN A 50 5.23 9.33 -1.59
N PRO A 51 4.95 10.16 -2.60
CA PRO A 51 4.60 9.69 -3.95
C PRO A 51 5.79 9.10 -4.72
N ASN A 52 7.01 9.17 -4.17
CA ASN A 52 8.22 8.68 -4.83
C ASN A 52 8.72 7.37 -4.22
N LEU A 53 7.97 6.74 -3.31
CA LEU A 53 8.29 5.43 -2.77
C LEU A 53 7.97 4.35 -3.82
N PRO A 54 8.97 3.67 -4.44
CA PRO A 54 8.66 2.71 -5.50
C PRO A 54 7.81 1.54 -4.99
N ASP A 55 8.11 1.03 -3.79
CA ASP A 55 7.53 -0.20 -3.27
C ASP A 55 6.02 -0.11 -3.05
N VAL A 56 5.50 1.07 -2.68
CA VAL A 56 4.04 1.25 -2.55
C VAL A 56 3.33 1.14 -3.89
N HIS A 57 3.91 1.66 -4.98
CA HIS A 57 3.35 1.52 -6.32
C HIS A 57 3.38 0.06 -6.79
N TYR A 58 4.44 -0.68 -6.49
CA TYR A 58 4.48 -2.12 -6.80
C TYR A 58 3.37 -2.88 -6.07
N ASN A 59 3.24 -2.68 -4.76
CA ASN A 59 2.25 -3.39 -3.94
C ASN A 59 0.82 -2.98 -4.31
N LEU A 60 0.55 -1.71 -4.56
CA LEU A 60 -0.75 -1.23 -5.01
C LEU A 60 -1.10 -1.79 -6.40
N GLY A 61 -0.12 -1.89 -7.31
CA GLY A 61 -0.30 -2.52 -8.61
C GLY A 61 -0.65 -4.01 -8.51
N VAL A 62 -0.03 -4.73 -7.58
CA VAL A 62 -0.38 -6.12 -7.25
C VAL A 62 -1.83 -6.20 -6.75
N VAL A 63 -2.21 -5.38 -5.76
CA VAL A 63 -3.58 -5.39 -5.21
C VAL A 63 -4.62 -5.08 -6.27
N TYR A 64 -4.40 -4.07 -7.12
CA TYR A 64 -5.32 -3.77 -8.23
C TYR A 64 -5.45 -4.94 -9.19
N ARG A 65 -4.36 -5.66 -9.49
CA ARG A 65 -4.43 -6.84 -10.35
C ARG A 65 -5.26 -7.96 -9.73
N GLU A 66 -5.05 -8.25 -8.44
CA GLU A 66 -5.82 -9.28 -7.72
C GLU A 66 -7.32 -8.92 -7.62
N LYS A 67 -7.65 -7.62 -7.61
CA LYS A 67 -9.04 -7.11 -7.66
C LYS A 67 -9.62 -7.06 -9.09
N GLY A 68 -8.85 -7.37 -10.14
CA GLY A 68 -9.29 -7.30 -11.54
C GLY A 68 -9.22 -5.90 -12.17
N MET A 69 -8.64 -4.92 -11.48
CA MET A 69 -8.49 -3.53 -11.93
C MET A 69 -7.22 -3.36 -12.78
N HIS A 70 -7.20 -3.98 -13.95
CA HIS A 70 -6.00 -4.11 -14.78
C HIS A 70 -5.41 -2.79 -15.29
N LEU A 71 -6.24 -1.77 -15.55
CA LEU A 71 -5.75 -0.46 -16.00
C LEU A 71 -4.97 0.26 -14.90
N GLN A 72 -5.51 0.27 -13.68
CA GLN A 72 -4.87 0.84 -12.51
C GLN A 72 -3.59 0.07 -12.18
N ALA A 73 -3.63 -1.26 -12.21
CA ALA A 73 -2.45 -2.09 -12.00
C ALA A 73 -1.30 -1.74 -12.96
N LYS A 74 -1.59 -1.61 -14.27
CA LYS A 74 -0.58 -1.21 -15.27
C LYS A 74 0.02 0.16 -14.98
N ARG A 75 -0.82 1.13 -14.57
CA ARG A 75 -0.36 2.48 -14.21
C ARG A 75 0.64 2.43 -13.06
N GLU A 76 0.29 1.75 -11.97
CA GLU A 76 1.15 1.68 -10.78
C GLU A 76 2.46 0.94 -11.07
N VAL A 77 2.41 -0.15 -11.84
CA VAL A 77 3.64 -0.87 -12.27
C VAL A 77 4.55 0.00 -13.14
N SER A 78 3.98 0.85 -14.00
CA SER A 78 4.77 1.81 -14.78
C SER A 78 5.43 2.88 -13.88
N LEU A 79 4.74 3.37 -12.85
CA LEU A 79 5.30 4.30 -11.87
C LEU A 79 6.45 3.65 -11.08
N TYR A 80 6.25 2.43 -10.58
CA TYR A 80 7.31 1.65 -9.91
C TYR A 80 8.59 1.55 -10.76
N LYS A 81 8.44 1.20 -12.05
CA LYS A 81 9.57 1.10 -12.98
C LYS A 81 10.27 2.45 -13.17
N LYS A 82 9.51 3.52 -13.37
CA LYS A 82 10.05 4.87 -13.56
C LYS A 82 10.83 5.35 -12.33
N LEU A 83 10.32 5.09 -11.13
CA LEU A 83 10.98 5.51 -9.89
C LEU A 83 12.28 4.74 -9.63
N ASN A 84 12.37 3.47 -10.08
CA ASN A 84 13.58 2.67 -9.94
C ASN A 84 14.58 2.82 -11.11
N SER A 85 14.18 3.37 -12.26
CA SER A 85 15.09 3.57 -13.40
C SER A 85 16.05 4.75 -13.24
N HIS A 86 15.95 5.53 -12.16
CA HIS A 86 16.78 6.70 -11.88
C HIS A 86 17.70 6.52 -10.66
N LYS A 87 17.98 5.27 -10.27
CA LYS A 87 18.97 4.93 -9.23
C LYS A 87 20.33 4.60 -9.82
#